data_AF-A0A9P4GUQ1-F1
#
_entry.id   AF-A0A9P4GUQ1-F1
#
_cell.length_a   1.000
_cell.length_b   1.000
_cell.length_c   1.000
_cell.angle_alpha   90.00
_cell.angle_beta   90.00
_cell.angle_gamma   90.00
#
_symmetry.space_group_name_H-M   'P 1'
#
loop_
_entity.id
_entity.type
_entity.pdbx_description
1 polymer ?
#
loop_
_entity_poly.entity_id
_entity_poly.type
_entity_poly.pdbx_seq_one_letter_code
_entity_poly.pdbx_strand_id
1 'polypeptide(L)'
;MNPPPPLYTEYEANLRDREPKAVLLHRFLIDNLAFSHNVDPKALRTTISTTPIASTNAAAATVSSILSQHEQASILRLATIVAQTYRQIERQQISCIRNEDLLYIYKSVHVPATNIEINPNFMLSILRDYLKRRNDPSKQSRTRHGEKHIRLRRPISWPSWWDQHNMEKSFISDDVLIGRIAPNEEIRLLIGSAIARGGNDYLWSWSNVSRIKRDLYWSQSIQFSIKSMIMSTGDGLFSLWLNDSTVLRRFWHNGQDYH
;
A
#
# COMPACT_ATOMS: atom_id res chain seq x y z
N MET A 1 32.44 -19.96 7.94
CA MET A 1 31.32 -19.75 7.01
C MET A 1 30.82 -18.33 7.22
N ASN A 2 30.85 -17.48 6.19
CA ASN A 2 30.25 -16.15 6.31
C ASN A 2 28.72 -16.30 6.32
N PRO A 3 28.00 -15.59 7.19
CA PRO A 3 26.54 -15.59 7.15
C PRO A 3 26.08 -15.11 5.77
N PRO A 4 24.96 -15.64 5.23
CA PRO A 4 24.42 -15.16 3.98
C PRO A 4 24.19 -13.65 4.09
N PRO A 5 24.52 -12.87 3.05
CA PRO A 5 24.26 -11.46 3.05
C PRO A 5 22.76 -11.24 3.29
N PRO A 6 22.40 -10.25 4.11
CA PRO A 6 21.02 -9.98 4.41
C PRO A 6 20.26 -9.59 3.13
N LEU A 7 18.97 -9.96 3.05
CA LEU A 7 18.11 -9.82 1.86
C LEU A 7 18.09 -8.41 1.22
N TYR A 8 18.56 -7.38 1.92
CA TYR A 8 18.57 -5.99 1.45
C TYR A 8 19.80 -5.58 0.61
N THR A 9 20.89 -6.36 0.54
CA THR A 9 22.05 -5.95 -0.29
C THR A 9 21.78 -5.98 -1.80
N GLU A 10 20.93 -6.90 -2.28
CA GLU A 10 20.47 -6.91 -3.67
C GLU A 10 19.50 -5.76 -3.98
N TYR A 11 18.84 -5.24 -2.95
CA TYR A 11 17.84 -4.19 -3.08
C TYR A 11 18.44 -2.83 -3.47
N GLU A 12 19.61 -2.50 -2.91
CA GLU A 12 20.27 -1.21 -3.14
C GLU A 12 20.81 -1.06 -4.58
N ALA A 13 21.35 -2.13 -5.15
CA ALA A 13 21.82 -2.14 -6.54
C ALA A 13 20.65 -1.98 -7.52
N ASN A 14 19.54 -2.68 -7.27
CA ASN A 14 18.35 -2.62 -8.12
C ASN A 14 17.63 -1.27 -8.09
N LEU A 15 17.80 -0.46 -7.04
CA LEU A 15 17.13 0.85 -6.91
C LEU A 15 17.66 1.91 -7.87
N ARG A 16 18.94 1.86 -8.25
CA ARG A 16 19.57 2.87 -9.11
C ARG A 16 19.10 2.80 -10.57
N ASP A 17 18.66 1.63 -11.01
CA ASP A 17 18.19 1.38 -12.38
C ASP A 17 16.64 1.41 -12.49
N ARG A 18 15.92 1.66 -11.38
CA ARG A 18 14.45 1.67 -11.38
C ARG A 18 13.88 2.89 -12.07
N GLU A 19 12.78 2.69 -12.80
CA GLU A 19 11.98 3.76 -13.38
C GLU A 19 11.59 4.79 -12.29
N PRO A 20 11.65 6.12 -12.55
CA PRO A 20 11.32 7.15 -11.58
C PRO A 20 9.98 6.94 -10.84
N LYS A 21 9.00 6.31 -11.51
CA LYS A 21 7.70 6.01 -10.91
C LYS A 21 7.75 4.88 -9.89
N ALA A 22 8.62 3.90 -10.07
CA ALA A 22 8.81 2.80 -9.12
C ALA A 22 9.39 3.34 -7.81
N VAL A 23 10.40 4.22 -7.91
CA VAL A 23 10.98 4.93 -6.76
C VAL A 23 9.92 5.80 -6.06
N LEU A 24 9.10 6.53 -6.83
CA LEU A 24 8.01 7.33 -6.28
C LEU A 24 6.99 6.49 -5.51
N LEU A 25 6.49 5.39 -6.10
CA LEU A 25 5.53 4.50 -5.43
C LEU A 25 6.13 3.88 -4.18
N HIS A 26 7.38 3.47 -4.25
CA HIS A 26 8.08 2.87 -3.12
C HIS A 26 8.23 3.85 -1.95
N ARG A 27 8.70 5.08 -2.21
CA ARG A 27 8.72 6.14 -1.20
C ARG A 27 7.34 6.46 -0.67
N PHE A 28 6.33 6.48 -1.55
CA PHE A 28 4.93 6.67 -1.13
C PHE A 28 4.46 5.59 -0.16
N LEU A 29 4.80 4.31 -0.39
CA LEU A 29 4.42 3.24 0.53
C LEU A 29 5.05 3.43 1.91
N ILE A 30 6.35 3.77 1.96
CA ILE A 30 7.05 4.05 3.22
C ILE A 30 6.41 5.24 3.95
N ASP A 31 6.19 6.34 3.25
CA ASP A 31 5.55 7.55 3.79
C ASP A 31 4.14 7.24 4.33
N ASN A 32 3.36 6.47 3.58
CA ASN A 32 2.01 6.09 3.93
C ASN A 32 1.98 5.17 5.16
N LEU A 33 2.85 4.15 5.23
CA LEU A 33 2.97 3.30 6.41
C LEU A 33 3.38 4.12 7.64
N ALA A 34 4.40 4.96 7.52
CA ALA A 34 4.87 5.81 8.59
C ALA A 34 3.77 6.76 9.10
N PHE A 35 3.06 7.42 8.18
CA PHE A 35 1.92 8.26 8.52
C PHE A 35 0.83 7.45 9.25
N SER A 36 0.47 6.27 8.72
CA SER A 36 -0.59 5.41 9.26
C SER A 36 -0.33 4.94 10.68
N HIS A 37 0.93 4.66 10.99
CA HIS A 37 1.36 4.12 12.29
C HIS A 37 1.99 5.19 13.19
N ASN A 38 1.79 6.47 12.86
CA ASN A 38 2.27 7.61 13.64
C ASN A 38 3.77 7.54 13.98
N VAL A 39 4.58 7.17 12.99
CA VAL A 39 6.04 7.20 13.10
C VAL A 39 6.50 8.66 13.14
N ASP A 40 7.45 8.98 14.02
CA ASP A 40 8.04 10.31 14.09
C ASP A 40 8.67 10.70 12.72
N PRO A 41 8.18 11.77 12.06
CA PRO A 41 8.72 12.20 10.78
C PRO A 41 10.21 12.56 10.84
N LYS A 42 10.70 13.05 11.99
CA LYS A 42 12.12 13.39 12.16
C LYS A 42 12.98 12.14 12.20
N ALA A 43 12.59 11.14 13.00
CA ALA A 43 13.23 9.83 13.00
C ALA A 43 13.26 9.23 11.59
N LEU A 44 12.12 9.19 10.91
CA LEU A 44 12.02 8.62 9.57
C LEU A 44 12.94 9.32 8.55
N ARG A 45 12.99 10.66 8.53
CA ARG A 45 13.90 11.38 7.63
C ARG A 45 15.35 11.09 7.90
N THR A 46 15.72 11.02 9.19
CA THR A 46 17.09 10.71 9.60
C THR A 46 17.49 9.34 9.08
N THR A 47 16.63 8.33 9.29
CA THR A 47 16.87 6.96 8.83
C THR A 47 16.86 6.82 7.30
N ILE A 48 16.05 7.60 6.58
CA ILE A 48 16.03 7.57 5.11
C ILE A 48 17.25 8.23 4.50
N SER A 49 17.82 9.25 5.15
CA SER A 49 18.94 10.02 4.59
C SER A 49 20.18 9.18 4.31
N THR A 50 20.29 8.01 4.93
CA THR A 50 21.38 7.04 4.75
C THR A 50 21.08 5.99 3.67
N THR A 51 19.95 6.09 2.95
CA THR A 51 19.48 5.04 2.02
C THR A 51 19.49 5.48 0.57
N PRO A 52 19.55 4.54 -0.41
CA PRO A 52 19.50 4.87 -1.83
C PRO A 52 18.16 5.47 -2.29
N ILE A 53 17.07 5.27 -1.52
CA ILE A 53 15.77 5.87 -1.82
C ILE A 53 15.64 7.30 -1.25
N ALA A 54 16.69 7.83 -0.60
CA ALA A 54 16.71 9.21 -0.18
C ALA A 54 16.43 10.13 -1.38
N SER A 55 15.51 11.07 -1.20
CA SER A 55 15.22 12.06 -2.23
C SER A 55 16.48 12.85 -2.56
N THR A 56 16.78 13.02 -3.85
CA THR A 56 17.71 14.05 -4.34
C THR A 56 17.27 15.46 -3.92
N ASN A 57 16.01 15.65 -3.51
CA ASN A 57 15.42 16.92 -3.07
C ASN A 57 14.88 16.85 -1.63
N ALA A 58 15.67 16.33 -0.68
CA ALA A 58 15.30 16.31 0.74
C ALA A 58 14.88 17.70 1.30
N ALA A 59 15.37 18.78 0.69
CA ALA A 59 15.00 20.16 1.02
C ALA A 59 13.52 20.52 0.76
N ALA A 60 12.80 19.75 -0.07
CA ALA A 60 11.41 20.03 -0.44
C ALA A 60 10.36 19.17 0.31
N ALA A 61 10.79 18.36 1.28
CA ALA A 61 9.91 17.52 2.09
C ALA A 61 9.17 18.37 3.14
N THR A 62 7.86 18.10 3.36
CA THR A 62 7.05 18.79 4.37
C THR A 62 7.26 18.17 5.75
N VAL A 63 6.96 18.89 6.84
CA VAL A 63 7.20 18.46 8.25
C VAL A 63 6.65 17.04 8.56
N SER A 64 5.59 16.60 7.91
CA SER A 64 4.95 15.29 8.16
C SER A 64 5.25 14.21 7.13
N SER A 65 5.95 14.51 6.03
CA SER A 65 6.16 13.57 4.92
C SER A 65 7.62 13.53 4.47
N ILE A 66 8.01 12.41 3.87
CA ILE A 66 9.29 12.22 3.18
C ILE A 66 9.18 12.50 1.68
N LEU A 67 7.96 12.71 1.17
CA LEU A 67 7.69 13.08 -0.22
C LEU A 67 7.84 14.59 -0.38
N SER A 68 8.43 15.02 -1.49
CA SER A 68 8.44 16.43 -1.89
C SER A 68 7.04 16.89 -2.29
N GLN A 69 6.79 18.21 -2.30
CA GLN A 69 5.48 18.75 -2.70
C GLN A 69 5.03 18.29 -4.09
N HIS A 70 5.95 18.20 -5.06
CA HIS A 70 5.65 17.71 -6.41
C HIS A 70 5.25 16.23 -6.41
N GLU A 71 5.95 15.41 -5.62
CA GLU A 71 5.63 13.99 -5.46
C GLU A 71 4.28 13.78 -4.78
N GLN A 72 3.99 14.56 -3.72
CA GLN A 72 2.69 14.57 -3.06
C GLN A 72 1.56 14.94 -4.04
N ALA A 73 1.75 15.97 -4.87
CA ALA A 73 0.79 16.35 -5.89
C ALA A 73 0.59 15.25 -6.94
N SER A 74 1.66 14.59 -7.36
CA SER A 74 1.63 13.47 -8.31
C SER A 74 0.87 12.26 -7.75
N ILE A 75 1.16 11.86 -6.52
CA ILE A 75 0.45 10.78 -5.81
C ILE A 75 -1.02 11.16 -5.58
N LEU A 76 -1.33 12.40 -5.21
CA LEU A 76 -2.70 12.86 -5.01
C LEU A 76 -3.51 12.82 -6.30
N ARG A 77 -2.93 13.24 -7.43
CA ARG A 77 -3.54 13.11 -8.75
C ARG A 77 -3.83 11.65 -9.07
N LEU A 78 -2.84 10.78 -8.87
CA LEU A 78 -2.99 9.35 -9.13
C LEU A 78 -4.08 8.71 -8.27
N ALA A 79 -4.08 8.99 -6.97
CA ALA A 79 -5.09 8.53 -6.02
C ALA A 79 -6.50 9.03 -6.37
N THR A 80 -6.62 10.26 -6.90
CA THR A 80 -7.89 10.82 -7.37
C THR A 80 -8.44 10.05 -8.56
N ILE A 81 -7.61 9.81 -9.58
CA ILE A 81 -7.99 9.05 -10.77
C ILE A 81 -8.41 7.63 -10.36
N VAL A 82 -7.58 6.95 -9.56
CA VAL A 82 -7.89 5.61 -9.03
C VAL A 82 -9.24 5.59 -8.31
N ALA A 83 -9.48 6.50 -7.36
CA ALA A 83 -10.73 6.53 -6.62
C ALA A 83 -11.97 6.84 -7.49
N GLN A 84 -11.83 7.70 -8.51
CA GLN A 84 -12.89 7.98 -9.47
C GLN A 84 -13.22 6.74 -10.30
N THR A 85 -12.20 6.08 -10.83
CA THR A 85 -12.34 4.80 -11.57
C THR A 85 -13.04 3.77 -10.70
N TYR A 86 -12.62 3.59 -9.44
CA TYR A 86 -13.30 2.70 -8.49
C TYR A 86 -14.78 3.01 -8.34
N ARG A 87 -15.11 4.28 -8.10
CA ARG A 87 -16.49 4.73 -7.90
C ARG A 87 -17.36 4.45 -9.14
N GLN A 88 -16.81 4.62 -10.34
CA GLN A 88 -17.51 4.30 -11.58
C GLN A 88 -17.75 2.80 -11.70
N ILE A 89 -16.77 1.95 -11.39
CA ILE A 89 -16.94 0.50 -11.43
C ILE A 89 -17.97 0.02 -10.41
N GLU A 90 -17.93 0.52 -9.17
CA GLU A 90 -18.93 0.20 -8.13
C GLU A 90 -20.36 0.57 -8.55
N ARG A 91 -20.49 1.60 -9.40
CA ARG A 91 -21.76 2.04 -9.98
C ARG A 91 -22.11 1.37 -11.30
N GLN A 92 -21.33 0.40 -11.74
CA GLN A 92 -21.46 -0.28 -13.04
C GLN A 92 -21.39 0.69 -14.25
N GLN A 93 -20.71 1.83 -14.08
CA GLN A 93 -20.52 2.87 -15.10
C GLN A 93 -19.18 2.69 -15.85
N ILE A 94 -18.87 1.46 -16.25
CA ILE A 94 -17.56 1.11 -16.82
C ILE A 94 -17.29 1.88 -18.13
N SER A 95 -18.31 2.08 -18.95
CA SER A 95 -18.23 2.86 -20.20
C SER A 95 -17.93 4.35 -19.98
N CYS A 96 -18.09 4.87 -18.75
CA CYS A 96 -17.75 6.25 -18.41
C CYS A 96 -16.29 6.42 -18.00
N ILE A 97 -15.51 5.35 -17.93
CA ILE A 97 -14.09 5.41 -17.57
C ILE A 97 -13.29 5.73 -18.83
N ARG A 98 -12.46 6.78 -18.78
CA ARG A 98 -11.68 7.22 -19.94
C ARG A 98 -10.49 6.28 -20.16
N ASN A 99 -10.23 5.90 -21.41
CA ASN A 99 -9.07 5.07 -21.77
C ASN A 99 -7.73 5.69 -21.33
N GLU A 100 -7.63 7.02 -21.36
CA GLU A 100 -6.45 7.75 -20.88
C GLU A 100 -6.17 7.53 -19.40
N ASP A 101 -7.21 7.49 -18.56
CA ASP A 101 -7.09 7.23 -17.12
C ASP A 101 -6.59 5.80 -16.89
N LEU A 102 -7.07 4.84 -17.69
CA LEU A 102 -6.65 3.44 -17.60
C LEU A 102 -5.19 3.26 -17.98
N LEU A 103 -4.80 3.87 -19.11
CA LEU A 103 -3.42 3.87 -19.56
C LEU A 103 -2.51 4.54 -18.53
N TYR A 104 -2.97 5.63 -17.91
CA TYR A 104 -2.22 6.34 -16.88
C TYR A 104 -2.06 5.50 -15.60
N ILE A 105 -3.13 4.85 -15.12
CA ILE A 105 -3.08 3.89 -14.01
C ILE A 105 -2.11 2.75 -14.33
N TYR A 106 -2.19 2.18 -15.53
CA TYR A 106 -1.32 1.08 -15.92
C TYR A 106 0.17 1.49 -15.90
N LYS A 107 0.50 2.58 -16.59
CA LYS A 107 1.88 3.08 -16.68
C LYS A 107 2.42 3.66 -15.38
N SER A 108 1.56 4.06 -14.44
CA SER A 108 1.99 4.78 -13.23
C SER A 108 1.78 4.00 -11.93
N VAL A 109 0.99 2.93 -11.96
CA VAL A 109 0.75 2.04 -10.83
C VAL A 109 1.13 0.61 -11.18
N HIS A 110 0.57 0.06 -12.25
CA HIS A 110 0.69 -1.38 -12.51
C HIS A 110 2.13 -1.79 -12.82
N VAL A 111 2.73 -1.20 -13.86
CA VAL A 111 4.12 -1.50 -14.23
C VAL A 111 5.08 -1.19 -13.07
N PRO A 112 5.03 -0.01 -12.43
CA PRO A 112 5.98 0.29 -11.37
C PRO A 112 5.76 -0.53 -10.09
N ALA A 113 4.52 -0.93 -9.75
CA ALA A 113 4.25 -1.82 -8.62
C ALA A 113 4.82 -3.22 -8.86
N THR A 114 4.68 -3.75 -10.08
CA THR A 114 5.32 -5.02 -10.46
C THR A 114 6.85 -4.92 -10.36
N ASN A 115 7.45 -3.80 -10.79
CA ASN A 115 8.90 -3.57 -10.71
C ASN A 115 9.44 -3.53 -9.27
N ILE A 116 8.59 -3.26 -8.28
CA ILE A 116 8.93 -3.31 -6.85
C ILE A 116 8.34 -4.54 -6.16
N GLU A 117 7.90 -5.54 -6.93
CA GLU A 117 7.35 -6.82 -6.46
C GLU A 117 6.13 -6.67 -5.53
N ILE A 118 5.39 -5.58 -5.68
CA ILE A 118 4.13 -5.35 -4.98
C ILE A 118 2.97 -5.65 -5.92
N ASN A 119 1.98 -6.38 -5.41
CA ASN A 119 0.77 -6.67 -6.17
C ASN A 119 0.09 -5.34 -6.59
N PRO A 120 -0.12 -5.10 -7.90
CA PRO A 120 -0.75 -3.86 -8.37
C PRO A 120 -2.13 -3.59 -7.75
N ASN A 121 -2.93 -4.62 -7.49
CA ASN A 121 -4.25 -4.48 -6.88
C ASN A 121 -4.16 -3.97 -5.44
N PHE A 122 -3.16 -4.46 -4.70
CA PHE A 122 -2.88 -4.00 -3.34
C PHE A 122 -2.46 -2.52 -3.36
N MET A 123 -1.59 -2.12 -4.29
CA MET A 123 -1.19 -0.72 -4.48
C MET A 123 -2.39 0.19 -4.82
N LEU A 124 -3.30 -0.26 -5.69
CA LEU A 124 -4.51 0.48 -6.03
C LEU A 124 -5.44 0.67 -4.82
N SER A 125 -5.55 -0.33 -3.95
CA SER A 125 -6.26 -0.20 -2.67
C SER A 125 -5.65 0.91 -1.82
N ILE A 126 -4.32 0.88 -1.66
CA ILE A 126 -3.59 1.86 -0.84
C ILE A 126 -3.79 3.28 -1.38
N LEU A 127 -3.70 3.49 -2.69
CA LEU A 127 -3.91 4.80 -3.33
C LEU A 127 -5.34 5.30 -3.14
N ARG A 128 -6.34 4.43 -3.30
CA ARG A 128 -7.75 4.77 -3.04
C ARG A 128 -7.95 5.22 -1.60
N ASP A 129 -7.36 4.49 -0.64
CA ASP A 129 -7.51 4.79 0.78
C ASP A 129 -6.66 5.99 1.21
N TYR A 130 -5.56 6.28 0.51
CA TYR A 130 -4.78 7.50 0.70
C TYR A 130 -5.62 8.76 0.42
N LEU A 131 -6.46 8.77 -0.62
CA LEU A 131 -7.28 9.95 -0.97
C LEU A 131 -8.23 10.39 0.16
N LYS A 132 -8.70 9.45 0.97
CA LYS A 132 -9.57 9.73 2.13
C LYS A 132 -8.80 10.43 3.26
N ARG A 133 -7.53 10.09 3.40
CA ARG A 133 -6.63 10.51 4.49
C ARG A 133 -5.85 11.77 4.16
N ARG A 134 -5.27 11.87 2.96
CA ARG A 134 -4.44 12.99 2.47
C ARG A 134 -3.35 13.43 3.45
N ASN A 135 -2.76 12.49 4.21
CA ASN A 135 -1.82 12.79 5.29
C ASN A 135 -2.32 13.88 6.28
N ASP A 136 -3.65 14.00 6.45
CA ASP A 136 -4.28 14.93 7.39
C ASP A 136 -4.08 14.40 8.82
N PRO A 137 -3.32 15.09 9.68
CA PRO A 137 -3.04 14.62 11.04
C PRO A 137 -4.31 14.34 11.85
N SER A 138 -5.40 15.08 11.58
CA SER A 138 -6.69 14.88 12.25
C SER A 138 -7.37 13.54 11.90
N LYS A 139 -6.87 12.87 10.86
CA LYS A 139 -7.35 11.57 10.35
C LYS A 139 -6.36 10.44 10.61
N GLN A 140 -5.18 10.73 11.13
CA GLN A 140 -4.07 9.81 11.29
C GLN A 140 -4.46 8.59 12.14
N SER A 141 -5.07 8.80 13.31
CA SER A 141 -5.61 7.73 14.17
C SER A 141 -6.97 7.19 13.71
N ARG A 142 -7.65 7.88 12.79
CA ARG A 142 -9.07 7.65 12.51
C ARG A 142 -9.34 6.72 11.35
N THR A 143 -8.41 6.49 10.42
CA THR A 143 -8.82 6.08 9.06
C THR A 143 -8.28 4.74 8.57
N ARG A 144 -7.19 4.20 9.12
CA ARG A 144 -6.68 2.90 8.66
C ARG A 144 -7.14 1.72 9.52
N HIS A 145 -7.30 1.95 10.82
CA HIS A 145 -7.78 0.95 11.79
C HIS A 145 -9.26 1.12 12.18
N GLY A 146 -10.02 1.88 11.38
CA GLY A 146 -11.47 1.90 11.44
C GLY A 146 -12.07 3.24 11.90
N GLU A 147 -12.45 4.06 10.91
CA GLU A 147 -13.19 5.30 11.06
C GLU A 147 -14.60 5.09 11.63
N LYS A 148 -15.08 3.84 11.58
CA LYS A 148 -16.40 3.45 12.11
C LYS A 148 -16.39 3.15 13.61
N HIS A 149 -15.24 2.96 14.26
CA HIS A 149 -15.22 2.51 15.66
C HIS A 149 -15.21 3.66 16.68
N ILE A 150 -14.63 4.81 16.34
CA ILE A 150 -14.46 5.91 17.32
C ILE A 150 -15.66 6.88 17.31
N ARG A 151 -16.45 6.95 16.23
CA ARG A 151 -17.56 7.91 16.13
C ARG A 151 -18.84 7.51 16.86
N LEU A 152 -18.93 6.30 17.40
CA LEU A 152 -19.97 5.99 18.36
C LEU A 152 -19.43 6.26 19.76
N ARG A 153 -19.66 7.48 20.25
CA ARG A 153 -19.89 7.75 21.67
C ARG A 153 -21.16 7.01 22.15
N ARG A 154 -21.24 5.70 21.89
CA ARG A 154 -22.15 4.79 22.55
C ARG A 154 -21.26 3.98 23.49
N PRO A 155 -21.48 4.05 24.82
CA PRO A 155 -20.62 3.37 25.81
C PRO A 155 -20.62 1.82 25.71
N ILE A 156 -21.15 1.23 24.63
CA ILE A 156 -21.45 -0.20 24.49
C ILE A 156 -21.03 -0.79 23.14
N SER A 157 -20.67 0.00 22.12
CA SER A 157 -20.24 -0.59 20.83
C SER A 157 -18.77 -0.99 20.87
N TRP A 158 -18.49 -2.10 21.56
CA TRP A 158 -17.28 -2.87 21.36
C TRP A 158 -17.08 -3.10 19.85
N PRO A 159 -15.86 -2.95 19.31
CA PRO A 159 -15.57 -3.35 17.94
C PRO A 159 -16.17 -4.73 17.68
N SER A 160 -16.83 -4.95 16.54
CA SER A 160 -17.29 -6.31 16.27
C SER A 160 -16.07 -7.22 16.13
N TRP A 161 -16.23 -8.51 16.41
CA TRP A 161 -15.16 -9.49 16.15
C TRP A 161 -14.62 -9.39 14.70
N TRP A 162 -15.51 -9.09 13.74
CA TRP A 162 -15.14 -8.84 12.34
C TRP A 162 -14.22 -7.63 12.16
N ASP A 163 -14.43 -6.56 12.92
CA ASP A 163 -13.60 -5.36 12.86
C ASP A 163 -12.21 -5.64 13.40
N GLN A 164 -12.12 -6.34 14.54
CA GLN A 164 -10.85 -6.81 15.11
C GLN A 164 -10.10 -7.69 14.11
N HIS A 165 -10.79 -8.65 13.49
CA HIS A 165 -10.18 -9.52 12.50
C HIS A 165 -9.66 -8.78 11.25
N ASN A 166 -10.40 -7.77 10.78
CA ASN A 166 -9.94 -6.93 9.67
C ASN A 166 -8.74 -6.04 10.06
N MET A 167 -8.72 -5.54 11.30
CA MET A 167 -7.58 -4.80 11.83
C MET A 167 -6.34 -5.68 11.95
N GLU A 168 -6.47 -6.90 12.50
CA GLU A 168 -5.40 -7.90 12.57
C GLU A 168 -4.80 -8.14 11.18
N LYS A 169 -5.63 -8.40 10.17
CA LYS A 169 -5.22 -8.55 8.77
C LYS A 169 -4.47 -7.31 8.24
N SER A 170 -4.93 -6.11 8.58
CA SER A 170 -4.24 -4.87 8.18
C SER A 170 -2.86 -4.74 8.81
N PHE A 171 -2.71 -5.02 10.10
CA PHE A 171 -1.40 -4.97 10.78
C PHE A 171 -0.43 -6.01 10.19
N ILE A 172 -0.90 -7.24 9.97
CA ILE A 172 -0.11 -8.30 9.33
C ILE A 172 0.31 -7.87 7.91
N SER A 173 -0.60 -7.29 7.14
CA SER A 173 -0.30 -6.81 5.79
C SER A 173 0.77 -5.73 5.80
N ASP A 174 0.66 -4.77 6.72
CA ASP A 174 1.61 -3.67 6.84
C ASP A 174 2.99 -4.17 7.29
N ASP A 175 3.03 -5.15 8.18
CA ASP A 175 4.26 -5.81 8.65
C ASP A 175 4.95 -6.62 7.52
N VAL A 176 4.16 -7.39 6.75
CA VAL A 176 4.65 -8.08 5.56
C VAL A 176 5.12 -7.08 4.50
N LEU A 177 4.37 -6.00 4.29
CA LEU A 177 4.70 -4.96 3.32
C LEU A 177 6.03 -4.30 3.67
N ILE A 178 6.21 -3.86 4.92
CA ILE A 178 7.47 -3.21 5.33
C ILE A 178 8.66 -4.16 5.20
N GLY A 179 8.48 -5.45 5.48
CA GLY A 179 9.51 -6.46 5.25
C GLY A 179 9.96 -6.57 3.79
N ARG A 180 9.11 -6.21 2.83
CA ARG A 180 9.42 -6.21 1.39
C ARG A 180 9.98 -4.89 0.87
N ILE A 181 9.54 -3.77 1.43
CA ILE A 181 9.85 -2.44 0.88
C ILE A 181 10.88 -1.67 1.70
N ALA A 182 11.28 -2.11 2.89
CA ALA A 182 12.29 -1.40 3.65
C ALA A 182 13.64 -1.47 2.91
N PRO A 183 14.30 -0.33 2.63
CA PRO A 183 15.61 -0.33 1.97
C PRO A 183 16.74 -0.81 2.88
N ASN A 184 16.53 -0.74 4.19
CA ASN A 184 17.49 -1.15 5.20
C ASN A 184 16.76 -1.63 6.45
N GLU A 185 17.53 -2.23 7.35
CA GLU A 185 17.01 -2.76 8.61
C GLU A 185 16.46 -1.66 9.52
N GLU A 186 17.07 -0.47 9.53
CA GLU A 186 16.66 0.62 10.42
C GLU A 186 15.25 1.11 10.12
N ILE A 187 14.88 1.29 8.84
CA ILE A 187 13.52 1.67 8.44
C ILE A 187 12.54 0.54 8.77
N ARG A 188 12.94 -0.71 8.54
CA ARG A 188 12.12 -1.88 8.87
C ARG A 188 11.79 -1.90 10.35
N LEU A 189 12.77 -1.70 11.22
CA LEU A 189 12.60 -1.68 12.67
C LEU A 189 11.81 -0.45 13.13
N LEU A 190 12.08 0.73 12.56
CA LEU A 190 11.38 1.97 12.92
C LEU A 190 9.87 1.84 12.67
N ILE A 191 9.49 1.45 11.46
CA ILE A 191 8.08 1.31 11.06
C ILE A 191 7.48 0.04 11.70
N GLY A 192 8.20 -1.08 11.68
CA GLY A 192 7.75 -2.34 12.28
C GLY A 192 7.45 -2.22 13.78
N SER A 193 8.28 -1.49 14.53
CA SER A 193 8.00 -1.22 15.96
C SER A 193 6.74 -0.37 16.15
N ALA A 194 6.45 0.56 15.24
CA ALA A 194 5.24 1.37 15.30
C ALA A 194 3.99 0.56 14.97
N ILE A 195 4.07 -0.34 13.98
CA ILE A 195 3.02 -1.33 13.65
C ILE A 195 2.73 -2.20 14.87
N ALA A 196 3.78 -2.74 15.52
CA ALA A 196 3.63 -3.58 16.71
C ALA A 196 2.99 -2.83 17.89
N ARG A 197 3.41 -1.58 18.15
CA ARG A 197 2.77 -0.72 19.16
C ARG A 197 1.29 -0.49 18.83
N GLY A 198 0.98 -0.12 17.58
CA GLY A 198 -0.41 0.08 17.16
C GLY A 198 -1.27 -1.17 17.36
N GLY A 199 -0.77 -2.36 17.01
CA GLY A 199 -1.55 -3.57 17.28
C GLY A 199 -1.72 -3.85 18.77
N ASN A 200 -0.74 -3.55 19.63
CA ASN A 200 -0.89 -3.67 21.09
C ASN A 200 -1.94 -2.69 21.65
N ASP A 201 -2.02 -1.50 21.09
CA ASP A 201 -2.94 -0.45 21.55
C ASP A 201 -4.38 -0.69 21.08
N TYR A 202 -4.57 -1.32 19.92
CA TYR A 202 -5.88 -1.40 19.25
C TYR A 202 -6.50 -2.80 19.13
N LEU A 203 -5.71 -3.88 19.22
CA LEU A 203 -6.21 -5.25 19.13
C LEU A 203 -6.53 -5.79 20.52
N TRP A 204 -7.63 -6.54 20.65
CA TRP A 204 -7.98 -7.19 21.93
C TRP A 204 -6.99 -8.27 22.34
N SER A 205 -6.42 -8.98 21.36
CA SER A 205 -5.39 -9.97 21.60
C SER A 205 -4.57 -10.23 20.35
N TRP A 206 -3.25 -10.15 20.48
CA TRP A 206 -2.33 -10.65 19.46
C TRP A 206 -2.32 -12.17 19.34
N SER A 207 -2.90 -12.91 20.29
CA SER A 207 -2.85 -14.38 20.29
C SER A 207 -3.53 -15.00 19.05
N ASN A 208 -4.47 -14.30 18.42
CA ASN A 208 -5.12 -14.75 17.19
C ASN A 208 -4.30 -14.46 15.93
N VAL A 209 -3.32 -13.55 15.98
CA VAL A 209 -2.47 -13.19 14.84
C VAL A 209 -1.65 -14.38 14.36
N SER A 210 -1.24 -15.28 15.25
CA SER A 210 -0.52 -16.51 14.89
C SER A 210 -1.34 -17.48 14.03
N ARG A 211 -2.67 -17.36 14.04
CA ARG A 211 -3.58 -18.17 13.22
C ARG A 211 -3.82 -17.58 11.84
N ILE A 212 -3.52 -16.30 11.65
CA ILE A 212 -3.70 -15.62 10.37
C ILE A 212 -2.42 -15.78 9.55
N LYS A 213 -2.56 -16.23 8.30
CA LYS A 213 -1.45 -16.36 7.37
C LYS A 213 -0.73 -15.01 7.20
N ARG A 214 0.59 -15.01 7.26
CA ARG A 214 1.38 -13.78 7.03
C ARG A 214 1.44 -13.47 5.55
N ASP A 215 0.46 -12.70 5.06
CA ASP A 215 0.38 -12.26 3.66
C ASP A 215 -0.13 -10.81 3.56
N LEU A 216 -0.09 -10.27 2.34
CA LEU A 216 -0.73 -8.99 2.00
C LEU A 216 -2.23 -9.20 1.84
N TYR A 217 -3.04 -8.53 2.66
CA TYR A 217 -4.49 -8.54 2.57
C TYR A 217 -5.00 -7.27 1.89
N TRP A 218 -5.95 -7.41 0.97
CA TRP A 218 -6.67 -6.29 0.36
C TRP A 218 -8.14 -6.63 0.16
N SER A 219 -8.96 -5.59 -0.04
CA SER A 219 -10.39 -5.76 -0.27
C SER A 219 -10.66 -6.53 -1.57
N GLN A 220 -11.39 -7.65 -1.50
CA GLN A 220 -11.71 -8.49 -2.65
C GLN A 220 -12.52 -7.77 -3.73
N SER A 221 -13.26 -6.71 -3.40
CA SER A 221 -14.03 -5.91 -4.38
C SER A 221 -13.14 -5.35 -5.49
N ILE A 222 -11.85 -5.17 -5.22
CA ILE A 222 -10.84 -4.66 -6.14
C ILE A 222 -10.51 -5.67 -7.25
N GLN A 223 -10.45 -6.96 -6.92
CA GLN A 223 -9.93 -7.99 -7.83
C GLN A 223 -10.86 -8.22 -9.03
N PHE A 224 -12.18 -8.18 -8.80
CA PHE A 224 -13.17 -8.41 -9.85
C PHE A 224 -13.26 -7.22 -10.83
N SER A 225 -13.09 -6.00 -10.31
CA SER A 225 -13.27 -4.74 -11.05
C SER A 225 -12.22 -4.47 -12.13
N ILE A 226 -10.94 -4.77 -11.85
CA ILE A 226 -9.86 -4.52 -12.81
C ILE A 226 -9.81 -5.63 -13.86
N LYS A 227 -10.04 -6.87 -13.45
CA LYS A 227 -10.10 -8.01 -14.36
C LYS A 227 -11.26 -7.89 -15.35
N SER A 228 -12.45 -7.50 -14.89
CA SER A 228 -13.60 -7.31 -15.77
C SER A 228 -13.40 -6.15 -16.75
N MET A 229 -12.79 -5.05 -16.30
CA MET A 229 -12.42 -3.94 -17.18
C MET A 229 -11.49 -4.38 -18.30
N ILE A 230 -10.44 -5.13 -17.96
CA ILE A 230 -9.42 -5.53 -18.94
C ILE A 230 -9.98 -6.57 -19.93
N MET A 231 -10.91 -7.42 -19.49
CA MET A 231 -11.60 -8.34 -20.39
C MET A 231 -12.65 -7.67 -21.28
N SER A 232 -13.18 -6.49 -20.90
CA SER A 232 -14.24 -5.80 -21.65
C SER A 232 -13.75 -4.91 -22.80
N THR A 233 -12.49 -4.46 -22.76
CA THR A 233 -11.99 -3.45 -23.72
C THR A 233 -11.58 -4.00 -25.08
N GLY A 234 -11.50 -5.32 -25.29
CA GLY A 234 -11.36 -5.95 -26.62
C GLY A 234 -10.10 -5.63 -27.44
N ASP A 235 -9.32 -4.60 -27.06
CA ASP A 235 -8.18 -4.12 -27.83
C ASP A 235 -6.91 -4.96 -27.58
N GLY A 236 -6.25 -5.37 -28.65
CA GLY A 236 -5.06 -6.21 -28.69
C GLY A 236 -3.82 -5.66 -27.95
N LEU A 237 -3.87 -4.45 -27.40
CA LEU A 237 -2.87 -3.98 -26.44
C LEU A 237 -2.95 -4.73 -25.09
N PHE A 238 -4.09 -5.36 -24.77
CA PHE A 238 -4.31 -6.09 -23.52
C PHE A 238 -4.13 -7.62 -23.62
N SER A 239 -4.02 -8.20 -24.83
CA SER A 239 -3.62 -9.61 -24.97
C SER A 239 -2.19 -9.85 -24.48
N LEU A 240 -1.33 -8.83 -24.53
CA LEU A 240 -0.02 -8.80 -23.86
C LEU A 240 -0.14 -8.86 -22.32
N TRP A 241 -1.18 -8.28 -21.74
CA TRP A 241 -1.43 -8.30 -20.29
C TRP A 241 -1.83 -9.69 -19.78
N LEU A 242 -2.56 -10.47 -20.59
CA LEU A 242 -3.00 -11.83 -20.24
C LEU A 242 -1.90 -12.90 -20.42
N ASN A 243 -0.90 -12.65 -21.27
CA ASN A 243 0.20 -13.61 -21.49
C ASN A 243 1.22 -13.64 -20.34
N ASP A 244 1.23 -12.65 -19.44
CA ASP A 244 2.06 -12.62 -18.24
C ASP A 244 1.40 -13.34 -17.03
N SER A 245 0.57 -14.35 -17.32
CA SER A 245 -0.36 -15.01 -16.37
C SER A 245 0.26 -16.07 -15.46
N THR A 246 1.57 -16.34 -15.56
CA THR A 246 2.30 -17.18 -14.61
C THR A 246 2.33 -16.57 -13.21
N VAL A 247 2.35 -15.23 -13.12
CA VAL A 247 2.30 -14.48 -11.86
C VAL A 247 0.91 -14.55 -11.24
N LEU A 248 -0.16 -14.40 -12.05
CA LEU A 248 -1.55 -14.43 -11.56
C LEU A 248 -1.97 -15.81 -11.01
N ARG A 249 -1.47 -16.93 -11.58
CA ARG A 249 -1.77 -18.28 -11.04
C ARG A 249 -1.16 -18.53 -9.66
N ARG A 250 0.03 -18.01 -9.37
CA ARG A 250 0.66 -18.15 -8.03
C ARG A 250 -0.08 -17.35 -6.96
N PHE A 251 -0.67 -16.21 -7.31
CA PHE A 251 -1.42 -15.37 -6.37
C PHE A 251 -2.88 -15.82 -6.15
N TRP A 252 -3.47 -16.54 -7.09
CA TRP A 252 -4.86 -17.01 -7.02
C TRP A 252 -5.11 -17.99 -5.84
N HIS A 253 -4.12 -18.81 -5.51
CA HIS A 253 -4.24 -19.76 -4.39
C HIS A 253 -4.24 -19.12 -3.01
N ASN A 254 -3.78 -17.88 -2.84
CA ASN A 254 -3.72 -17.23 -1.51
C ASN A 254 -5.03 -16.52 -1.11
N GLY A 255 -5.99 -16.35 -2.04
CA GLY A 255 -7.24 -15.62 -1.78
C GLY A 255 -8.49 -16.48 -1.55
N GLN A 256 -8.38 -17.81 -1.67
CA GLN A 256 -9.52 -18.74 -1.69
C GLN A 256 -9.70 -19.58 -0.41
N ASP A 257 -8.89 -19.38 0.63
CA ASP A 257 -9.09 -20.06 1.92
C ASP A 257 -10.23 -19.40 2.71
N TYR A 258 -11.46 -19.60 2.23
CA TYR A 258 -12.71 -19.41 2.97
C TYR A 258 -13.58 -20.66 2.75
N HIS A 259 -13.36 -21.66 3.59
CA HIS A 259 -14.34 -22.70 3.91
C HIS A 259 -14.37 -22.86 5.43
#